data_AF-A0A9X4RTJ2-F1
#
_entry.id   AF-A0A9X4RTJ2-F1
#
_cell.length_a   1.000
_cell.length_b   1.000
_cell.length_c   1.000
_cell.angle_alpha   90.00
_cell.angle_beta   90.00
_cell.angle_gamma   90.00
#
_symmetry.space_group_name_H-M   'P 1'
#
loop_
_entity.id
_entity.type
_entity.pdbx_description
1 polymer ?
#
loop_
_entity_poly.entity_id
_entity_poly.type
_entity_poly.pdbx_seq_one_letter_code
_entity_poly.pdbx_strand_id
1 'polypeptide(L)'
;MTNGTNIKTTHYLDGFQYVNCDLSFFPHAEGYVRINGNPGKTKYWYDYIYNYTDHLDGGALKKIPVEIFSERASLSRWVYFSYTQDRSTGGLKILQEHYYYPFGLEHGSYNTPARDYGSIGDAREIETVVRNPYQYKYNSKEWQDELGLDWYDYGARNYDASLGRWMNVDPLADVPKQVGFSPYHFSANNPINYIDPDGRCFQKVGDEYVPCDQADVGSTTTGAFGYDWTMTESSGWQLTNGADPSTVNYEYDFIEASGDADYYTDRYKSHIEKYNTRPPDYYLGYGHKYINRFKNETRAKLSELGKEWLDETAVELQVLMNEGISSNPSLQGDNSAFHSFAYGTHVPAYSGSGKIGKLKVPDLWHISMTPDFSDSFFSPDGTSQIIQMFPHILKGPHYPEGYWDPNKNPGILKPWEPKF
;
A
#
# COMPACT_ATOMS: atom_id res chain seq x y z
N MET A 1 -26.22 14.30 -6.73
CA MET A 1 -27.01 14.59 -5.51
C MET A 1 -26.77 13.47 -4.54
N THR A 2 -25.95 13.66 -3.52
CA THR A 2 -25.81 12.71 -2.40
C THR A 2 -26.36 13.38 -1.16
N ASN A 3 -27.44 12.81 -0.64
CA ASN A 3 -28.06 13.22 0.61
C ASN A 3 -27.08 12.89 1.74
N GLY A 4 -26.74 13.87 2.58
CA GLY A 4 -25.65 13.78 3.55
C GLY A 4 -25.85 12.71 4.62
N THR A 5 -25.33 11.51 4.38
CA THR A 5 -25.26 10.42 5.36
C THR A 5 -23.81 10.02 5.60
N ASN A 6 -23.47 9.83 6.87
CA ASN A 6 -22.20 9.33 7.44
C ASN A 6 -21.24 8.73 6.40
N ILE A 7 -20.21 9.51 6.02
CA ILE A 7 -19.11 9.00 5.20
C ILE A 7 -18.35 7.99 6.07
N LYS A 8 -18.29 6.74 5.61
CA LYS A 8 -17.46 5.69 6.20
C LYS A 8 -16.19 5.60 5.36
N THR A 9 -15.06 5.97 5.94
CA THR A 9 -13.76 5.88 5.25
C THR A 9 -13.08 4.59 5.70
N THR A 10 -12.75 3.70 4.77
CA THR A 10 -11.97 2.49 5.04
C THR A 10 -10.56 2.67 4.50
N HIS A 11 -9.54 2.39 5.32
CA HIS A 11 -8.14 2.36 4.92
C HIS A 11 -7.60 0.93 5.02
N TYR A 12 -6.84 0.50 4.03
CA TYR A 12 -6.25 -0.84 3.95
C TYR A 12 -4.73 -0.72 4.10
N LEU A 13 -4.14 -1.58 4.92
CA LEU A 13 -2.72 -1.53 5.29
C LEU A 13 -2.22 -2.94 5.59
N ASP A 14 -1.46 -3.57 4.70
CA ASP A 14 -0.93 -4.93 4.91
C ASP A 14 -2.01 -5.98 5.28
N GLY A 15 -3.20 -5.87 4.67
CA GLY A 15 -4.39 -6.64 5.02
C GLY A 15 -5.12 -6.18 6.30
N PHE A 16 -4.54 -5.27 7.08
CA PHE A 16 -5.23 -4.58 8.17
C PHE A 16 -6.22 -3.57 7.60
N GLN A 17 -7.40 -3.48 8.19
CA GLN A 17 -8.45 -2.56 7.76
C GLN A 17 -8.79 -1.61 8.89
N TYR A 18 -8.80 -0.33 8.59
CA TYR A 18 -9.16 0.73 9.51
C TYR A 18 -10.43 1.40 9.01
N VAL A 19 -11.44 1.48 9.86
CA VAL A 19 -12.67 2.21 9.55
C VAL A 19 -12.66 3.50 10.35
N ASN A 20 -12.72 4.64 9.67
CA ASN A 20 -12.64 5.97 10.28
C ASN A 20 -11.40 6.15 11.20
N CYS A 21 -10.27 5.60 10.76
CA CYS A 21 -8.99 5.58 11.48
C CYS A 21 -8.89 4.63 12.68
N ASP A 22 -9.92 3.84 12.98
CA ASP A 22 -9.88 2.80 14.02
C ASP A 22 -9.63 1.43 13.41
N LEU A 23 -8.67 0.69 13.96
CA LEU A 23 -8.36 -0.66 13.49
C LEU A 23 -9.58 -1.58 13.70
N SER A 24 -10.10 -2.11 12.60
CA SER A 24 -11.31 -2.93 12.54
C SER A 24 -11.01 -4.41 12.25
N PHE A 25 -10.06 -4.70 11.35
CA PHE A 25 -9.68 -6.07 10.99
C PHE A 25 -8.17 -6.21 10.79
N PHE A 26 -7.64 -7.41 11.01
CA PHE A 26 -6.30 -7.79 10.54
C PHE A 26 -6.23 -9.29 10.25
N PRO A 27 -5.39 -9.73 9.30
CA PRO A 27 -5.33 -11.12 8.89
C PRO A 27 -4.51 -11.97 9.89
N HIS A 28 -4.79 -13.26 9.92
CA HIS A 28 -3.90 -14.28 10.47
C HIS A 28 -3.82 -15.48 9.51
N ALA A 29 -2.97 -16.46 9.81
CA ALA A 29 -2.65 -17.56 8.89
C ALA A 29 -3.86 -18.40 8.40
N GLU A 30 -4.96 -18.37 9.14
CA GLU A 30 -6.15 -19.22 8.93
C GLU A 30 -7.44 -18.39 8.80
N GLY A 31 -7.34 -17.05 8.68
CA GLY A 31 -8.52 -16.18 8.69
C GLY A 31 -8.18 -14.75 9.07
N TYR A 32 -9.01 -14.12 9.89
CA TYR A 32 -8.85 -12.74 10.31
C TYR A 32 -9.33 -12.51 11.75
N VAL A 33 -8.79 -11.48 12.36
CA VAL A 33 -9.22 -10.99 13.66
C VAL A 33 -10.04 -9.74 13.45
N ARG A 34 -11.25 -9.71 14.01
CA ARG A 34 -12.07 -8.51 14.15
C ARG A 34 -11.78 -7.85 15.49
N ILE A 35 -11.49 -6.56 15.46
CA ILE A 35 -11.32 -5.75 16.66
C ILE A 35 -12.60 -5.02 16.94
N ASN A 36 -12.98 -5.02 18.20
CA ASN A 36 -14.12 -4.29 18.70
C ASN A 36 -13.70 -3.45 19.91
N GLY A 37 -14.20 -2.22 19.95
CA GLY A 37 -13.93 -1.25 21.00
C GLY A 37 -14.46 0.12 20.58
N ASN A 38 -14.78 0.98 21.54
CA ASN A 38 -15.16 2.36 21.22
C ASN A 38 -13.89 3.22 21.10
N PRO A 39 -13.81 4.09 20.09
CA PRO A 39 -12.72 5.06 19.98
C PRO A 39 -12.69 5.92 21.27
N GLY A 40 -11.52 5.97 21.93
CA GLY A 40 -11.33 6.73 23.17
C GLY A 40 -11.61 6.00 24.49
N LYS A 41 -11.85 4.68 24.50
CA LYS A 41 -11.90 3.86 25.73
C LYS A 41 -10.72 2.87 25.81
N THR A 42 -10.31 2.49 27.02
CA THR A 42 -9.13 1.64 27.31
C THR A 42 -9.35 0.13 27.11
N LYS A 43 -10.50 -0.31 26.58
CA LYS A 43 -10.86 -1.73 26.51
C LYS A 43 -11.21 -2.14 25.09
N TYR A 44 -10.30 -2.90 24.48
CA TYR A 44 -10.50 -3.58 23.20
C TYR A 44 -10.74 -5.08 23.41
N TRP A 45 -11.37 -5.72 22.43
CA TRP A 45 -11.39 -7.18 22.35
C TRP A 45 -11.29 -7.67 20.92
N TYR A 46 -10.84 -8.91 20.81
CA TYR A 46 -10.48 -9.57 19.57
C TYR A 46 -11.41 -10.76 19.37
N ASP A 47 -12.11 -10.78 18.24
CA ASP A 47 -12.86 -11.92 17.76
C ASP A 47 -12.03 -12.58 16.66
N TYR A 48 -11.72 -13.87 16.82
CA TYR A 48 -10.89 -14.63 15.88
C TYR A 48 -11.82 -15.42 14.96
N ILE A 49 -11.78 -15.11 13.67
CA ILE A 49 -12.59 -15.76 12.65
C ILE A 49 -11.67 -16.60 11.78
N TYR A 50 -12.03 -17.86 11.61
CA TYR A 50 -11.28 -18.81 10.80
C TYR A 50 -12.03 -19.02 9.49
N ASN A 51 -11.27 -19.09 8.40
CA ASN A 51 -11.77 -19.34 7.07
C ASN A 51 -11.41 -20.78 6.67
N TYR A 52 -12.43 -21.57 6.34
CA TYR A 52 -12.22 -22.81 5.62
C TYR A 52 -12.19 -22.49 4.14
N THR A 53 -11.09 -22.85 3.50
CA THR A 53 -10.84 -22.56 2.10
C THR A 53 -10.62 -23.86 1.34
N ASP A 54 -11.01 -23.89 0.07
CA ASP A 54 -11.01 -25.12 -0.71
C ASP A 54 -9.60 -25.74 -0.88
N HIS A 55 -9.55 -27.08 -0.99
CA HIS A 55 -8.39 -27.98 -0.94
C HIS A 55 -7.39 -27.87 -2.11
N LEU A 56 -7.60 -26.96 -3.06
CA LEU A 56 -6.56 -26.54 -4.02
C LEU A 56 -5.65 -25.50 -3.36
N ASP A 57 -5.17 -25.87 -2.17
CA ASP A 57 -4.38 -25.09 -1.23
C ASP A 57 -3.27 -24.33 -1.99
N GLY A 58 -3.22 -23.02 -1.78
CA GLY A 58 -2.29 -22.08 -2.41
C GLY A 58 -0.85 -22.26 -1.93
N GLY A 59 -0.35 -23.50 -1.85
CA GLY A 59 1.02 -23.82 -1.44
C GLY A 59 2.09 -23.11 -2.28
N ALA A 60 1.75 -22.69 -3.49
CA ALA A 60 2.63 -21.92 -4.36
C ALA A 60 2.59 -20.39 -4.11
N LEU A 61 1.52 -19.86 -3.52
CA LEU A 61 1.37 -18.42 -3.25
C LEU A 61 2.03 -18.00 -1.94
N LYS A 62 2.53 -18.96 -1.15
CA LYS A 62 3.39 -18.75 0.03
C LYS A 62 4.82 -18.27 -0.31
N LYS A 63 5.24 -18.29 -1.58
CA LYS A 63 6.61 -17.99 -2.02
C LYS A 63 6.80 -16.63 -2.72
N ILE A 64 5.76 -15.80 -2.79
CA ILE A 64 5.90 -14.45 -3.35
C ILE A 64 6.76 -13.60 -2.39
N PRO A 65 7.84 -12.95 -2.85
CA PRO A 65 8.64 -12.06 -2.02
C PRO A 65 7.76 -10.96 -1.42
N VAL A 66 7.96 -10.73 -0.12
CA VAL A 66 7.23 -9.78 0.75
C VAL A 66 7.24 -8.34 0.22
N GLU A 67 8.13 -8.04 -0.72
CA GLU A 67 8.41 -6.68 -1.22
C GLU A 67 7.47 -6.24 -2.35
N ILE A 68 6.63 -7.12 -2.90
CA ILE A 68 5.77 -6.80 -4.06
C ILE A 68 4.29 -6.61 -3.68
N PHE A 69 3.84 -7.02 -2.49
CA PHE A 69 2.45 -6.86 -2.07
C PHE A 69 2.26 -6.59 -0.57
N SER A 70 1.48 -5.56 -0.25
CA SER A 70 0.91 -5.27 1.08
C SER A 70 -0.32 -6.13 1.39
N GLU A 71 -0.36 -7.38 0.97
CA GLU A 71 -1.50 -8.26 1.24
C GLU A 71 -0.98 -9.65 1.60
N ARG A 72 -0.41 -9.76 2.80
CA ARG A 72 -0.22 -11.06 3.46
C ARG A 72 -1.56 -11.64 3.92
N ALA A 73 -2.44 -11.95 2.97
CA ALA A 73 -3.54 -12.87 3.20
C ALA A 73 -3.37 -14.01 2.22
N SER A 74 -3.19 -15.22 2.75
CA SER A 74 -3.26 -16.48 2.01
C SER A 74 -4.21 -16.35 0.83
N LEU A 75 -3.67 -16.38 -0.39
CA LEU A 75 -4.46 -16.38 -1.62
C LEU A 75 -5.14 -17.75 -1.75
N SER A 76 -6.12 -17.95 -0.89
CA SER A 76 -7.08 -19.03 -0.95
C SER A 76 -8.07 -18.70 -2.04
N ARG A 77 -8.26 -19.64 -2.95
CA ARG A 77 -9.05 -19.43 -4.16
C ARG A 77 -10.52 -19.09 -3.89
N TRP A 78 -11.09 -19.68 -2.84
CA TRP A 78 -12.45 -19.41 -2.38
C TRP A 78 -12.48 -19.53 -0.86
N VAL A 79 -13.02 -18.52 -0.17
CA VAL A 79 -13.52 -18.70 1.20
C VAL A 79 -14.82 -19.48 1.09
N TYR A 80 -14.80 -20.75 1.49
CA TYR A 80 -15.97 -21.62 1.40
C TYR A 80 -16.92 -21.40 2.58
N PHE A 81 -16.38 -21.32 3.80
CA PHE A 81 -17.11 -20.78 4.94
C PHE A 81 -16.19 -20.13 5.96
N SER A 82 -16.75 -19.22 6.75
CA SER A 82 -16.11 -18.63 7.92
C SER A 82 -16.77 -19.14 9.20
N TYR A 83 -15.98 -19.33 10.25
CA TYR A 83 -16.45 -19.83 11.53
C TYR A 83 -15.67 -19.24 12.71
N THR A 84 -16.30 -19.26 13.88
CA THR A 84 -15.71 -18.78 15.12
C THR A 84 -16.19 -19.62 16.31
N GLN A 85 -15.60 -19.40 17.49
CA GLN A 85 -16.11 -19.96 18.74
C GLN A 85 -17.26 -19.11 19.29
N ASP A 86 -18.45 -19.69 19.42
CA ASP A 86 -19.54 -19.07 20.14
C ASP A 86 -19.17 -18.92 21.62
N ARG A 87 -19.06 -17.67 22.10
CA ARG A 87 -18.64 -17.38 23.47
C ARG A 87 -19.69 -17.73 24.51
N SER A 88 -20.97 -17.85 24.11
CA SER A 88 -22.06 -18.21 25.01
C SER A 88 -22.09 -19.71 25.31
N THR A 89 -21.80 -20.53 24.30
CA THR A 89 -21.85 -22.00 24.39
C THR A 89 -20.48 -22.67 24.46
N GLY A 90 -19.41 -21.96 24.10
CA GLY A 90 -18.05 -22.49 23.93
C GLY A 90 -17.86 -23.36 22.68
N GLY A 91 -18.91 -23.60 21.90
CA GLY A 91 -18.90 -24.43 20.69
C GLY A 91 -18.50 -23.68 19.43
N LEU A 92 -18.25 -24.41 18.34
CA LEU A 92 -17.99 -23.80 17.03
C LEU A 92 -19.30 -23.34 16.38
N LYS A 93 -19.25 -22.19 15.71
CA LYS A 93 -20.37 -21.61 14.98
C LYS A 93 -19.92 -21.12 13.61
N ILE A 94 -20.64 -21.55 12.58
CA ILE A 94 -20.49 -21.06 11.22
C ILE A 94 -21.14 -19.67 11.13
N LEU A 95 -20.36 -18.71 10.62
CA LEU A 95 -20.77 -17.33 10.41
C LEU A 95 -21.39 -17.13 9.04
N GLN A 96 -20.76 -17.69 8.00
CA GLN A 96 -21.26 -17.58 6.63
C GLN A 96 -20.68 -18.69 5.75
N GLU A 97 -21.47 -19.16 4.80
CA GLU A 97 -21.08 -20.12 3.75
C GLU A 97 -21.27 -19.46 2.39
N HIS A 98 -20.28 -19.59 1.50
CA HIS A 98 -20.31 -19.00 0.17
C HIS A 98 -20.06 -20.07 -0.90
N TYR A 99 -20.92 -20.07 -1.91
CA TYR A 99 -20.79 -20.91 -3.10
C TYR A 99 -20.76 -20.04 -4.34
N TYR A 100 -19.84 -20.33 -5.25
CA TYR A 100 -19.62 -19.50 -6.43
C TYR A 100 -19.68 -20.31 -7.71
N TYR A 101 -20.20 -19.68 -8.77
CA TYR A 101 -19.99 -20.10 -10.14
C TYR A 101 -18.49 -19.96 -10.49
N PRO A 102 -17.99 -20.65 -11.54
CA PRO A 102 -16.57 -20.65 -11.89
C PRO A 102 -15.91 -19.27 -12.02
N PHE A 103 -16.67 -18.26 -12.44
CA PHE A 103 -16.21 -16.88 -12.62
C PHE A 103 -16.45 -15.99 -11.39
N GLY A 104 -16.85 -16.53 -10.24
CA GLY A 104 -16.93 -15.74 -9.00
C GLY A 104 -18.31 -15.23 -8.63
N LEU A 105 -19.34 -15.43 -9.46
CA LEU A 105 -20.70 -15.01 -9.11
C LEU A 105 -21.23 -15.91 -7.99
N GLU A 106 -21.71 -15.33 -6.90
CA GLU A 106 -22.26 -16.08 -5.77
C GLU A 106 -23.59 -16.75 -6.15
N HIS A 107 -23.79 -18.00 -5.72
CA HIS A 107 -25.04 -18.73 -5.92
C HIS A 107 -26.15 -18.13 -5.05
N GLY A 108 -27.35 -17.88 -5.59
CA GLY A 108 -28.42 -17.23 -4.82
C GLY A 108 -29.08 -18.06 -3.71
N SER A 109 -29.04 -19.40 -3.78
CA SER A 109 -29.92 -20.26 -2.94
C SER A 109 -29.23 -21.07 -1.86
N TYR A 110 -27.89 -21.18 -1.86
CA TYR A 110 -27.14 -22.09 -0.98
C TYR A 110 -26.40 -21.39 0.16
N ASN A 111 -26.31 -20.07 0.14
CA ASN A 111 -25.53 -19.34 1.14
C ASN A 111 -26.35 -19.20 2.42
N THR A 112 -25.69 -19.37 3.56
CA THR A 112 -26.32 -19.11 4.85
C THR A 112 -26.47 -17.61 5.08
N PRO A 113 -27.51 -17.17 5.83
CA PRO A 113 -27.60 -15.78 6.26
C PRO A 113 -26.30 -15.38 6.97
N ALA A 114 -25.76 -14.22 6.60
CA ALA A 114 -24.55 -13.70 7.22
C ALA A 114 -24.75 -13.56 8.73
N ARG A 115 -23.79 -14.00 9.52
CA ARG A 115 -23.77 -13.83 10.97
C ARG A 115 -22.48 -13.17 11.42
N ASP A 116 -22.56 -12.49 12.54
CA ASP A 116 -21.40 -11.88 13.18
C ASP A 116 -21.65 -11.77 14.69
N TYR A 117 -20.61 -11.41 15.45
CA TYR A 117 -20.77 -11.04 16.85
C TYR A 117 -21.56 -9.74 16.98
N GLY A 118 -22.69 -9.83 17.67
CA GLY A 118 -23.54 -8.71 18.07
C GLY A 118 -23.19 -8.18 19.46
N SER A 119 -23.63 -6.95 19.75
CA SER A 119 -23.56 -6.36 21.10
C SER A 119 -24.96 -6.26 21.70
N ILE A 120 -25.40 -7.29 22.41
CA ILE A 120 -26.66 -7.28 23.17
C ILE A 120 -26.32 -7.06 24.65
N GLY A 121 -26.30 -5.79 25.07
CA GLY A 121 -25.91 -5.43 26.44
C GLY A 121 -24.45 -5.79 26.74
N ASP A 122 -24.20 -6.43 27.88
CA ASP A 122 -22.86 -6.92 28.28
C ASP A 122 -22.54 -8.34 27.77
N ALA A 123 -23.51 -9.02 27.14
CA ALA A 123 -23.35 -10.37 26.59
C ALA A 123 -22.97 -10.31 25.10
N ARG A 124 -22.08 -11.22 24.68
CA ARG A 124 -21.61 -11.34 23.30
C ARG A 124 -22.19 -12.60 22.67
N GLU A 125 -23.19 -12.41 21.82
CA GLU A 125 -23.87 -13.49 21.11
C GLU A 125 -23.67 -13.32 19.60
N ILE A 126 -23.80 -14.43 18.87
CA ILE A 126 -23.73 -14.43 17.41
C ILE A 126 -25.14 -14.20 16.87
N GLU A 127 -25.32 -13.13 16.11
CA GLU A 127 -26.60 -12.74 15.53
C GLU A 127 -26.55 -12.77 14.01
N THR A 128 -27.73 -12.78 13.38
CA THR A 128 -27.83 -12.65 11.92
C THR A 128 -27.69 -11.17 11.56
N VAL A 129 -26.76 -10.86 10.68
CA VAL A 129 -26.49 -9.49 10.21
C VAL A 129 -26.94 -9.33 8.77
N VAL A 130 -27.36 -8.10 8.42
CA VAL A 130 -27.75 -7.77 7.04
C VAL A 130 -26.53 -7.78 6.12
N ARG A 131 -25.37 -7.35 6.63
CA ARG A 131 -24.11 -7.28 5.88
C ARG A 131 -22.96 -7.65 6.81
N ASN A 132 -22.13 -8.60 6.39
CA ASN A 132 -20.87 -8.91 7.05
C ASN A 132 -19.93 -7.70 6.93
N PRO A 133 -19.32 -7.18 8.00
CA PRO A 133 -18.42 -6.04 7.85
C PRO A 133 -17.09 -6.41 7.17
N TYR A 134 -16.73 -7.69 7.10
CA TYR A 134 -15.59 -8.19 6.34
C TYR A 134 -16.04 -8.66 4.94
N GLN A 135 -15.52 -8.03 3.89
CA GLN A 135 -16.03 -8.15 2.51
C GLN A 135 -15.13 -8.97 1.57
N TYR A 136 -14.12 -9.65 2.09
CA TYR A 136 -13.23 -10.48 1.28
C TYR A 136 -13.91 -11.82 0.99
N LYS A 137 -14.14 -12.09 -0.30
CA LYS A 137 -15.03 -13.19 -0.75
C LYS A 137 -14.32 -14.07 -1.79
N TYR A 138 -14.56 -13.84 -3.08
CA TYR A 138 -13.97 -14.62 -4.17
C TYR A 138 -12.48 -14.31 -4.32
N ASN A 139 -11.62 -15.33 -4.47
CA ASN A 139 -10.17 -15.19 -4.63
C ASN A 139 -9.49 -14.35 -3.52
N SER A 140 -10.11 -14.31 -2.33
CA SER A 140 -9.72 -13.41 -1.25
C SER A 140 -9.64 -11.94 -1.71
N LYS A 141 -10.50 -11.54 -2.64
CA LYS A 141 -10.66 -10.16 -3.10
C LYS A 141 -11.86 -9.51 -2.47
N GLU A 142 -11.70 -8.22 -2.20
CA GLU A 142 -12.74 -7.44 -1.55
C GLU A 142 -13.89 -7.21 -2.52
N TRP A 143 -15.09 -7.56 -2.07
CA TRP A 143 -16.33 -7.29 -2.78
C TRP A 143 -16.84 -5.90 -2.42
N GLN A 144 -16.99 -5.07 -3.45
CA GLN A 144 -17.46 -3.70 -3.39
C GLN A 144 -18.91 -3.66 -3.92
N ASP A 145 -19.87 -3.58 -3.00
CA ASP A 145 -21.30 -3.39 -3.30
C ASP A 145 -21.71 -1.92 -3.26
N GLU A 146 -20.76 -1.03 -2.94
CA GLU A 146 -20.93 0.40 -2.94
C GLU A 146 -21.36 0.86 -4.35
N LEU A 147 -22.42 1.68 -4.40
CA LEU A 147 -23.06 2.14 -5.65
C LEU A 147 -23.81 1.05 -6.45
N GLY A 148 -23.99 -0.15 -5.91
CA GLY A 148 -24.74 -1.24 -6.54
C GLY A 148 -24.04 -1.86 -7.75
N LEU A 149 -22.70 -1.84 -7.76
CA LEU A 149 -21.87 -2.36 -8.84
C LEU A 149 -21.51 -3.83 -8.65
N ASP A 150 -21.47 -4.32 -7.39
CA ASP A 150 -21.17 -5.72 -7.03
C ASP A 150 -19.84 -6.24 -7.61
N TRP A 151 -18.81 -5.39 -7.63
CA TRP A 151 -17.50 -5.70 -8.22
C TRP A 151 -16.51 -6.24 -7.20
N TYR A 152 -15.47 -6.89 -7.68
CA TYR A 152 -14.30 -7.26 -6.88
C TYR A 152 -13.14 -6.32 -7.18
N ASP A 153 -12.47 -5.85 -6.13
CA ASP A 153 -11.24 -5.09 -6.25
C ASP A 153 -10.02 -6.03 -6.25
N TYR A 154 -9.29 -6.02 -7.36
CA TYR A 154 -8.05 -6.77 -7.51
C TYR A 154 -6.81 -5.88 -7.38
N GLY A 155 -6.96 -4.58 -7.16
CA GLY A 155 -5.88 -3.60 -7.11
C GLY A 155 -5.77 -2.82 -8.42
N ALA A 156 -5.28 -3.44 -9.50
CA ALA A 156 -5.09 -2.73 -10.76
C ALA A 156 -6.37 -2.58 -11.60
N ARG A 157 -7.37 -3.43 -11.38
CA ARG A 157 -8.63 -3.45 -12.12
C ARG A 157 -9.80 -3.87 -11.24
N ASN A 158 -11.00 -3.39 -11.57
CA ASN A 158 -12.25 -3.87 -10.98
C ASN A 158 -12.84 -5.00 -11.82
N TYR A 159 -13.27 -6.07 -11.16
CA TYR A 159 -13.78 -7.30 -11.79
C TYR A 159 -15.28 -7.47 -11.55
N ASP A 160 -16.05 -7.70 -12.61
CA ASP A 160 -17.46 -8.05 -12.53
C ASP A 160 -17.63 -9.56 -12.72
N ALA A 161 -17.98 -10.23 -11.63
CA ALA A 161 -18.15 -11.68 -11.61
C ALA A 161 -19.41 -12.17 -12.34
N SER A 162 -20.42 -11.31 -12.50
CA SER A 162 -21.64 -11.63 -13.26
C SER A 162 -21.38 -11.68 -14.77
N LEU A 163 -20.45 -10.85 -15.24
CA LEU A 163 -19.99 -10.81 -16.64
C LEU A 163 -18.79 -11.73 -16.90
N GLY A 164 -18.02 -12.05 -15.87
CA GLY A 164 -16.76 -12.77 -15.99
C GLY A 164 -15.66 -11.95 -16.66
N ARG A 165 -15.66 -10.62 -16.44
CA ARG A 165 -14.80 -9.66 -17.17
C ARG A 165 -14.28 -8.55 -16.26
N TRP A 166 -13.17 -7.95 -16.69
CA TRP A 166 -12.70 -6.70 -16.13
C TRP A 166 -13.55 -5.53 -16.63
N MET A 167 -13.70 -4.51 -15.78
CA MET A 167 -14.41 -3.27 -16.11
C MET A 167 -13.47 -2.20 -16.69
N ASN A 168 -12.16 -2.41 -16.56
CA ASN A 168 -11.11 -1.54 -17.07
C ASN A 168 -10.26 -2.29 -18.11
N VAL A 169 -9.65 -1.53 -19.03
CA VAL A 169 -8.66 -2.05 -19.98
C VAL A 169 -7.44 -2.56 -19.20
N ASP A 170 -6.92 -3.73 -19.58
CA ASP A 170 -5.67 -4.25 -19.03
C ASP A 170 -4.52 -3.24 -19.17
N PRO A 171 -3.86 -2.80 -18.08
CA PRO A 171 -2.70 -1.92 -18.17
C PRO A 171 -1.53 -2.54 -18.94
N LEU A 172 -1.51 -3.88 -19.06
CA LEU A 172 -0.50 -4.65 -19.76
C LEU A 172 -1.07 -5.34 -21.01
N ALA A 173 -2.14 -4.80 -21.60
CA ALA A 173 -2.78 -5.37 -22.80
C ALA A 173 -1.81 -5.68 -23.96
N ASP A 174 -0.75 -4.88 -24.10
CA ASP A 174 0.19 -4.96 -25.21
C ASP A 174 1.41 -5.87 -24.94
N VAL A 175 1.54 -6.44 -23.73
CA VAL A 175 2.67 -7.33 -23.43
C VAL A 175 2.49 -8.71 -24.08
N PRO A 176 3.58 -9.45 -24.39
CA PRO A 176 3.50 -10.71 -25.12
C PRO A 176 2.56 -11.77 -24.51
N LYS A 177 2.43 -11.79 -23.18
CA LYS A 177 1.55 -12.72 -22.46
C LYS A 177 0.05 -12.36 -22.59
N GLN A 178 -0.27 -11.10 -22.90
CA GLN A 178 -1.64 -10.57 -22.95
C GLN A 178 -2.15 -10.26 -24.36
N VAL A 179 -1.27 -9.96 -25.33
CA VAL A 179 -1.63 -9.54 -26.69
C VAL A 179 -2.52 -10.53 -27.47
N GLY A 180 -2.56 -11.79 -27.06
CA GLY A 180 -3.45 -12.82 -27.61
C GLY A 180 -4.87 -12.84 -27.02
N PHE A 181 -5.15 -12.01 -26.02
CA PHE A 181 -6.42 -11.95 -25.31
C PHE A 181 -7.11 -10.60 -25.50
N SER A 182 -8.41 -10.57 -25.21
CA SER A 182 -9.15 -9.30 -25.10
C SER A 182 -8.64 -8.54 -23.87
N PRO A 183 -8.43 -7.21 -23.89
CA PRO A 183 -7.99 -6.43 -22.72
C PRO A 183 -8.94 -6.49 -21.50
N TYR A 184 -10.12 -7.09 -21.67
CA TYR A 184 -11.13 -7.29 -20.62
C TYR A 184 -11.28 -8.75 -20.19
N HIS A 185 -10.43 -9.66 -20.66
CA HIS A 185 -10.53 -11.09 -20.33
C HIS A 185 -10.15 -11.37 -18.88
N PHE A 186 -10.89 -12.25 -18.21
CA PHE A 186 -10.51 -12.69 -16.87
C PHE A 186 -9.86 -14.07 -16.92
N SER A 187 -8.68 -14.20 -16.31
CA SER A 187 -8.00 -15.50 -16.09
C SER A 187 -7.91 -16.39 -17.34
N ALA A 188 -7.60 -15.80 -18.51
CA ALA A 188 -7.56 -16.50 -19.80
C ALA A 188 -8.84 -17.31 -20.13
N ASN A 189 -10.01 -16.86 -19.65
CA ASN A 189 -11.30 -17.56 -19.72
C ASN A 189 -11.30 -18.95 -19.07
N ASN A 190 -10.36 -19.21 -18.17
CA ASN A 190 -10.23 -20.47 -17.45
C ASN A 190 -9.94 -20.18 -15.96
N PRO A 191 -10.89 -19.56 -15.24
CA PRO A 191 -10.77 -19.32 -13.80
C PRO A 191 -10.78 -20.63 -12.99
N ILE A 192 -10.95 -21.77 -13.67
CA ILE A 192 -10.74 -23.10 -13.10
C ILE A 192 -9.24 -23.41 -12.90
N ASN A 193 -8.37 -22.95 -13.79
CA ASN A 193 -6.93 -23.25 -13.75
C ASN A 193 -6.05 -22.03 -13.57
N TYR A 194 -6.59 -20.82 -13.71
CA TYR A 194 -5.85 -19.58 -13.63
C TYR A 194 -6.49 -18.61 -12.64
N ILE A 195 -5.66 -17.74 -12.07
CA ILE A 195 -6.02 -16.62 -11.20
C ILE A 195 -5.25 -15.38 -11.64
N ASP A 196 -5.84 -14.20 -11.53
CA ASP A 196 -5.14 -12.92 -11.65
C ASP A 196 -4.94 -12.35 -10.23
N PRO A 197 -3.71 -12.30 -9.68
CA PRO A 197 -3.50 -11.91 -8.29
C PRO A 197 -3.72 -10.43 -8.00
N ASP A 198 -3.44 -9.56 -8.97
CA ASP A 198 -3.37 -8.10 -8.78
C ASP A 198 -4.14 -7.31 -9.85
N GLY A 199 -4.82 -8.01 -10.75
CA GLY A 199 -5.55 -7.41 -11.86
C GLY A 199 -4.62 -6.96 -12.99
N ARG A 200 -3.38 -7.43 -13.09
CA ARG A 200 -2.47 -7.12 -14.21
C ARG A 200 -2.13 -8.36 -15.03
N CYS A 201 -2.07 -9.52 -14.39
CA CYS A 201 -1.65 -10.74 -15.06
C CYS A 201 -2.30 -11.98 -14.48
N PHE A 202 -2.90 -12.78 -15.37
CA PHE A 202 -3.27 -14.14 -15.00
C PHE A 202 -2.05 -15.08 -14.91
N GLN A 203 -2.12 -16.02 -13.98
CA GLN A 203 -1.15 -17.08 -13.79
C GLN A 203 -1.85 -18.40 -13.49
N LYS A 204 -1.17 -19.51 -13.74
CA LYS A 204 -1.73 -20.82 -13.44
C LYS A 204 -1.73 -21.03 -11.93
N VAL A 205 -2.81 -21.62 -11.42
CA VAL A 205 -2.93 -21.96 -10.01
C VAL A 205 -1.84 -22.98 -9.64
N GLY A 206 -1.06 -22.68 -8.60
CA GLY A 206 0.02 -23.54 -8.14
C GLY A 206 1.41 -23.18 -8.69
N ASP A 207 1.51 -22.18 -9.57
CA ASP A 207 2.79 -21.66 -10.04
C ASP A 207 3.24 -20.46 -9.17
N GLU A 208 4.54 -20.15 -9.20
CA GLU A 208 5.09 -18.94 -8.59
C GLU A 208 4.65 -17.69 -9.37
N TYR A 209 4.36 -16.60 -8.66
CA TYR A 209 3.92 -15.36 -9.30
C TYR A 209 5.03 -14.70 -10.08
N VAL A 210 4.82 -14.60 -11.40
CA VAL A 210 5.65 -13.84 -12.33
C VAL A 210 4.77 -12.75 -12.96
N PRO A 211 4.95 -11.48 -12.56
CA PRO A 211 4.29 -10.34 -13.20
C PRO A 211 4.54 -10.33 -14.72
N CYS A 212 3.54 -10.02 -15.56
CA CYS A 212 3.73 -10.03 -17.03
C CYS A 212 4.48 -8.84 -17.60
N ASP A 213 4.82 -7.86 -16.76
CA ASP A 213 5.73 -6.75 -17.07
C ASP A 213 7.20 -7.08 -16.78
N GLN A 214 7.49 -8.26 -16.23
CA GLN A 214 8.86 -8.74 -16.05
C GLN A 214 9.41 -9.18 -17.41
N ALA A 215 10.48 -8.53 -17.86
CA ALA A 215 11.23 -8.98 -19.02
C ALA A 215 11.88 -10.35 -18.73
N ASP A 216 12.19 -11.14 -19.75
CA ASP A 216 12.94 -12.38 -19.56
C ASP A 216 14.27 -12.10 -18.84
N VAL A 217 14.70 -12.96 -17.92
CA VAL A 217 16.00 -12.82 -17.25
C VAL A 217 17.10 -12.68 -18.31
N GLY A 218 17.95 -11.67 -18.16
CA GLY A 218 18.99 -11.30 -19.13
C GLY A 218 18.55 -10.31 -20.20
N SER A 219 17.25 -9.98 -20.30
CA SER A 219 16.78 -8.90 -21.17
C SER A 219 17.41 -7.57 -20.76
N THR A 220 17.70 -6.72 -21.74
CA THR A 220 18.21 -5.38 -21.51
C THR A 220 17.22 -4.31 -21.93
N THR A 221 17.21 -3.18 -21.22
CA THR A 221 16.48 -1.97 -21.59
C THR A 221 17.29 -0.73 -21.27
N THR A 222 17.09 0.36 -21.99
CA THR A 222 17.71 1.65 -21.67
C THR A 222 16.72 2.48 -20.86
N GLY A 223 17.07 2.75 -19.60
CA GLY A 223 16.24 3.46 -18.63
C GLY A 223 16.42 4.97 -18.68
N ALA A 224 16.02 5.64 -17.60
CA ALA A 224 16.17 7.09 -17.47
C ALA A 224 17.63 7.51 -17.65
N PHE A 225 17.83 8.65 -18.33
CA PHE A 225 19.15 9.26 -18.59
C PHE A 225 20.13 8.40 -19.41
N GLY A 226 19.66 7.36 -20.10
CA GLY A 226 20.47 6.59 -21.05
C GLY A 226 21.28 5.45 -20.43
N TYR A 227 21.01 5.08 -19.17
CA TYR A 227 21.65 3.94 -18.51
C TYR A 227 20.98 2.64 -18.90
N ASP A 228 21.77 1.61 -19.18
CA ASP A 228 21.26 0.28 -19.52
C ASP A 228 20.98 -0.55 -18.25
N TRP A 229 19.88 -1.29 -18.30
CA TRP A 229 19.39 -2.14 -17.22
C TRP A 229 19.26 -3.56 -17.74
N THR A 230 19.61 -4.54 -16.92
CA THR A 230 19.45 -5.96 -17.20
C THR A 230 18.52 -6.59 -16.18
N MET A 231 17.56 -7.39 -16.65
CA MET A 231 16.65 -8.11 -15.77
C MET A 231 17.37 -9.30 -15.11
N THR A 232 17.29 -9.40 -13.79
CA THR A 232 17.92 -10.49 -13.00
C THR A 232 16.87 -11.38 -12.36
N GLU A 233 17.23 -12.65 -12.13
CA GLU A 233 16.33 -13.67 -11.58
C GLU A 233 15.87 -13.35 -10.15
N SER A 234 16.76 -12.83 -9.30
CA SER A 234 16.49 -12.62 -7.87
C SER A 234 16.19 -11.18 -7.47
N SER A 235 16.56 -10.20 -8.30
CA SER A 235 16.63 -8.79 -7.87
C SER A 235 15.99 -7.83 -8.87
N GLY A 236 15.24 -8.34 -9.85
CA GLY A 236 14.57 -7.55 -10.88
C GLY A 236 15.56 -6.79 -11.76
N TRP A 237 15.19 -5.61 -12.24
CA TRP A 237 16.06 -4.77 -13.06
C TRP A 237 17.26 -4.25 -12.26
N GLN A 238 18.46 -4.52 -12.76
CA GLN A 238 19.72 -4.04 -12.20
C GLN A 238 20.50 -3.26 -13.25
N LEU A 239 21.36 -2.34 -12.83
CA LEU A 239 22.23 -1.62 -13.75
C LEU A 239 23.11 -2.61 -14.51
N THR A 240 23.11 -2.55 -15.85
CA THR A 240 23.93 -3.45 -16.67
C THR A 240 25.41 -3.22 -16.36
N ASN A 241 26.13 -4.29 -16.00
CA ASN A 241 27.52 -4.22 -15.50
C ASN A 241 27.69 -3.37 -14.23
N GLY A 242 26.64 -3.22 -13.42
CA GLY A 242 26.72 -2.54 -12.14
C GLY A 242 27.60 -3.28 -11.13
N ALA A 243 28.26 -2.53 -10.26
CA ALA A 243 28.96 -3.06 -9.10
C ALA A 243 27.96 -3.65 -8.08
N ASP A 244 28.42 -4.60 -7.27
CA ASP A 244 27.65 -5.10 -6.14
C ASP A 244 27.56 -4.00 -5.06
N PRO A 245 26.34 -3.52 -4.71
CA PRO A 245 26.17 -2.45 -3.73
C PRO A 245 26.79 -2.73 -2.36
N SER A 246 26.92 -3.99 -1.96
CA SER A 246 27.51 -4.39 -0.68
C SER A 246 29.03 -4.24 -0.62
N THR A 247 29.67 -4.07 -1.78
CA THR A 247 31.13 -3.94 -1.93
C THR A 247 31.60 -2.50 -2.06
N VAL A 248 30.67 -1.56 -2.22
CA VAL A 248 30.96 -0.14 -2.45
C VAL A 248 31.06 0.62 -1.14
N ASN A 249 32.08 1.47 -1.00
CA ASN A 249 32.17 2.43 0.09
C ASN A 249 31.49 3.75 -0.31
N TYR A 250 30.24 3.92 0.12
CA TYR A 250 29.50 5.14 -0.15
C TYR A 250 30.03 6.31 0.67
N GLU A 251 30.12 7.47 0.03
CA GLU A 251 30.49 8.74 0.66
C GLU A 251 29.38 9.76 0.45
N TYR A 252 29.37 10.77 1.32
CA TYR A 252 28.48 11.91 1.15
C TYR A 252 28.99 12.86 0.06
N ASP A 253 28.13 13.15 -0.90
CA ASP A 253 28.26 14.21 -1.88
C ASP A 253 27.18 15.28 -1.61
N PHE A 254 27.61 16.53 -1.49
CA PHE A 254 26.70 17.65 -1.29
C PHE A 254 26.01 17.99 -2.61
N ILE A 255 24.67 18.00 -2.60
CA ILE A 255 23.83 18.49 -3.68
C ILE A 255 22.91 19.55 -3.08
N GLU A 256 22.85 20.73 -3.70
CA GLU A 256 22.07 21.86 -3.18
C GLU A 256 20.57 21.53 -3.17
N ALA A 257 19.91 21.80 -2.03
CA ALA A 257 18.48 21.61 -1.87
C ALA A 257 17.72 22.74 -2.58
N SER A 258 17.37 22.54 -3.85
CA SER A 258 16.65 23.52 -4.67
C SER A 258 15.15 23.59 -4.37
N GLY A 259 14.58 22.54 -3.77
CA GLY A 259 13.14 22.36 -3.65
C GLY A 259 12.45 22.01 -4.97
N ASP A 260 13.22 21.62 -5.99
CA ASP A 260 12.73 21.24 -7.32
C ASP A 260 13.15 19.81 -7.67
N ALA A 261 12.56 19.27 -8.75
CA ALA A 261 12.75 17.88 -9.17
C ALA A 261 14.19 17.54 -9.58
N ASP A 262 14.94 18.52 -10.08
CA ASP A 262 16.32 18.35 -10.54
C ASP A 262 17.24 17.82 -9.44
N TYR A 263 17.00 18.17 -8.17
CA TYR A 263 17.73 17.62 -7.02
C TYR A 263 17.76 16.08 -7.04
N TYR A 264 16.61 15.44 -7.28
CA TYR A 264 16.50 13.98 -7.29
C TYR A 264 17.13 13.36 -8.54
N THR A 265 17.02 14.06 -9.68
CA THR A 265 17.70 13.67 -10.92
C THR A 265 19.22 13.71 -10.76
N ASP A 266 19.76 14.76 -10.12
CA ASP A 266 21.19 14.92 -9.89
C ASP A 266 21.71 13.90 -8.87
N ARG A 267 20.96 13.65 -7.79
CA ARG A 267 21.22 12.55 -6.84
C ARG A 267 21.30 11.19 -7.54
N TYR A 268 20.35 10.92 -8.43
CA TYR A 268 20.30 9.65 -9.18
C TYR A 268 21.51 9.49 -10.12
N LYS A 269 21.85 10.53 -10.90
CA LYS A 269 22.98 10.49 -11.83
C LYS A 269 24.32 10.40 -11.10
N SER A 270 24.53 11.26 -10.10
CA SER A 270 25.76 11.26 -9.28
C SER A 270 26.02 9.89 -8.67
N HIS A 271 24.97 9.22 -8.19
CA HIS A 271 25.09 7.87 -7.63
C HIS A 271 25.63 6.86 -8.66
N ILE A 272 25.06 6.83 -9.87
CA ILE A 272 25.53 5.91 -10.93
C ILE A 272 26.95 6.26 -11.36
N GLU A 273 27.23 7.54 -11.60
CA GLU A 273 28.55 7.99 -12.07
C GLU A 273 29.67 7.69 -11.06
N LYS A 274 29.39 7.83 -9.76
CA LYS A 274 30.38 7.65 -8.71
C LYS A 274 30.55 6.20 -8.27
N TYR A 275 29.45 5.45 -8.18
CA TYR A 275 29.43 4.13 -7.55
C TYR A 275 29.19 2.99 -8.53
N ASN A 276 28.69 3.29 -9.74
CA ASN A 276 28.27 2.29 -10.73
C ASN A 276 27.31 1.24 -10.14
N THR A 277 26.46 1.65 -9.20
CA THR A 277 25.45 0.82 -8.55
C THR A 277 24.05 1.31 -8.90
N ARG A 278 23.04 0.47 -8.67
CA ARG A 278 21.62 0.88 -8.77
C ARG A 278 21.34 1.97 -7.71
N PRO A 279 20.89 3.18 -8.11
CA PRO A 279 20.49 4.19 -7.14
C PRO A 279 19.25 3.78 -6.35
N PRO A 280 19.05 4.35 -5.16
CA PRO A 280 17.79 4.26 -4.46
C PRO A 280 16.63 4.65 -5.38
N ASP A 281 15.64 3.77 -5.45
CA ASP A 281 14.48 3.93 -6.32
C ASP A 281 13.68 5.19 -5.93
N TYR A 282 13.76 5.59 -4.66
CA TYR A 282 13.11 6.77 -4.08
C TYR A 282 13.33 8.03 -4.92
N TYR A 283 14.53 8.24 -5.47
CA TYR A 283 14.87 9.47 -6.16
C TYR A 283 13.92 9.76 -7.32
N LEU A 284 13.80 8.84 -8.27
CA LEU A 284 12.95 9.05 -9.45
C LEU A 284 11.52 8.58 -9.23
N GLY A 285 11.35 7.44 -8.58
CA GLY A 285 10.04 6.82 -8.47
C GLY A 285 9.13 7.46 -7.42
N TYR A 286 9.71 8.23 -6.48
CA TYR A 286 8.95 8.99 -5.51
C TYR A 286 9.28 10.48 -5.51
N GLY A 287 10.50 10.87 -5.14
CA GLY A 287 10.90 12.26 -4.91
C GLY A 287 10.63 13.14 -6.13
N HIS A 288 11.23 12.80 -7.28
CA HIS A 288 11.06 13.49 -8.55
C HIS A 288 9.60 13.51 -9.02
N LYS A 289 8.89 12.37 -8.91
CA LYS A 289 7.49 12.24 -9.33
C LYS A 289 6.58 13.17 -8.54
N TYR A 290 6.62 13.08 -7.21
CA TYR A 290 5.70 13.81 -6.36
C TYR A 290 6.02 15.30 -6.28
N ILE A 291 7.28 15.69 -6.26
CA ILE A 291 7.61 17.13 -6.26
C ILE A 291 7.14 17.82 -7.54
N ASN A 292 7.26 17.16 -8.71
CA ASN A 292 6.69 17.65 -9.96
C ASN A 292 5.17 17.73 -9.90
N ARG A 293 4.50 16.72 -9.36
CA ARG A 293 3.04 16.73 -9.21
C ARG A 293 2.58 17.86 -8.30
N PHE A 294 3.22 18.02 -7.14
CA PHE A 294 2.93 19.11 -6.20
C PHE A 294 3.17 20.48 -6.85
N LYS A 295 4.29 20.69 -7.55
CA LYS A 295 4.63 21.97 -8.18
C LYS A 295 3.73 22.30 -9.38
N ASN A 296 3.41 21.32 -10.23
CA ASN A 296 2.70 21.54 -11.49
C ASN A 296 1.18 21.44 -11.36
N GLU A 297 0.65 20.57 -10.49
CA GLU A 297 -0.79 20.31 -10.38
C GLU A 297 -1.41 20.92 -9.12
N THR A 298 -0.72 20.83 -7.99
CA THR A 298 -1.29 21.18 -6.68
C THR A 298 -1.07 22.64 -6.35
N ARG A 299 0.14 23.16 -6.58
CA ARG A 299 0.54 24.53 -6.23
C ARG A 299 -0.40 25.60 -6.79
N ALA A 300 -0.93 25.39 -8.01
CA ALA A 300 -1.88 26.31 -8.63
C ALA A 300 -3.24 26.38 -7.92
N LYS A 301 -3.59 25.36 -7.13
CA LYS A 301 -4.86 25.23 -6.39
C LYS A 301 -4.77 25.73 -4.95
N LEU A 302 -3.57 26.04 -4.47
CA LEU A 302 -3.34 26.46 -3.08
C LEU A 302 -3.46 27.98 -2.92
N SER A 303 -3.80 28.41 -1.70
CA SER A 303 -3.64 29.79 -1.26
C SER A 303 -2.16 30.21 -1.24
N GLU A 304 -1.87 31.52 -1.15
CA GLU A 304 -0.47 32.00 -1.05
C GLU A 304 0.28 31.36 0.12
N LEU A 305 -0.37 31.20 1.27
CA LEU A 305 0.23 30.52 2.43
C LEU A 305 0.48 29.02 2.15
N GLY A 306 -0.39 28.37 1.38
CA GLY A 306 -0.22 26.99 0.95
C GLY A 306 0.92 26.82 -0.06
N LYS A 307 1.12 27.80 -0.96
CA LYS A 307 2.25 27.84 -1.89
C LYS A 307 3.57 28.02 -1.14
N GLU A 308 3.63 28.96 -0.20
CA GLU A 308 4.79 29.16 0.67
C GLU A 308 5.12 27.90 1.47
N TRP A 309 4.12 27.26 2.07
CA TRP A 309 4.30 25.99 2.78
C TRP A 309 4.89 24.91 1.86
N LEU A 310 4.32 24.75 0.66
CA LEU A 310 4.76 23.73 -0.30
C LEU A 310 6.21 23.96 -0.73
N ASP A 311 6.56 25.21 -1.08
CA ASP A 311 7.91 25.56 -1.54
C ASP A 311 8.96 25.36 -0.43
N GLU A 312 8.64 25.74 0.82
CA GLU A 312 9.54 25.51 1.97
C GLU A 312 9.68 24.04 2.32
N THR A 313 8.57 23.30 2.36
CA THR A 313 8.60 21.86 2.65
C THR A 313 9.37 21.08 1.58
N ALA A 314 9.29 21.50 0.32
CA ALA A 314 10.06 20.89 -0.76
C ALA A 314 11.58 21.04 -0.56
N VAL A 315 12.04 22.22 -0.14
CA VAL A 315 13.45 22.45 0.22
C VAL A 315 13.84 21.64 1.46
N GLU A 316 13.02 21.68 2.50
CA GLU A 316 13.31 21.01 3.78
C GLU A 316 13.43 19.49 3.63
N LEU A 317 12.59 18.85 2.81
CA LEU A 317 12.71 17.42 2.47
C LEU A 317 14.09 17.09 1.90
N GLN A 318 14.65 17.96 1.05
CA GLN A 318 15.95 17.77 0.42
C GLN A 318 17.10 18.08 1.38
N VAL A 319 16.94 19.06 2.27
CA VAL A 319 17.89 19.33 3.36
C VAL A 319 17.99 18.12 4.30
N LEU A 320 16.87 17.58 4.76
CA LEU A 320 16.86 16.40 5.63
C LEU A 320 17.40 15.15 4.91
N MET A 321 17.18 15.05 3.59
CA MET A 321 17.80 14.02 2.76
C MET A 321 19.33 14.14 2.78
N ASN A 322 19.86 15.34 2.57
CA ASN A 322 21.29 15.62 2.63
C ASN A 322 21.87 15.28 4.02
N GLU A 323 21.20 15.69 5.09
CA GLU A 323 21.63 15.41 6.46
C GLU A 323 21.70 13.91 6.76
N GLY A 324 20.66 13.16 6.37
CA GLY A 324 20.62 11.71 6.60
C GLY A 324 21.68 10.95 5.81
N ILE A 325 21.88 11.28 4.53
CA ILE A 325 22.95 10.69 3.71
C ILE A 325 24.32 11.08 4.27
N SER A 326 24.51 12.32 4.73
CA SER A 326 25.78 12.75 5.35
C SER A 326 26.10 11.99 6.63
N SER A 327 25.06 11.67 7.42
CA SER A 327 25.19 10.95 8.68
C SER A 327 25.41 9.45 8.48
N ASN A 328 24.78 8.87 7.45
CA ASN A 328 24.89 7.46 7.11
C ASN A 328 24.94 7.24 5.58
N PRO A 329 26.11 7.44 4.94
CA PRO A 329 26.23 7.34 3.49
C PRO A 329 25.86 5.97 2.91
N SER A 330 26.00 4.89 3.70
CA SER A 330 25.72 3.52 3.25
C SER A 330 24.24 3.24 2.99
N LEU A 331 23.33 4.10 3.47
CA LEU A 331 21.91 4.05 3.12
C LEU A 331 21.70 4.03 1.60
N GLN A 332 22.60 4.66 0.84
CA GLN A 332 22.51 4.73 -0.61
C GLN A 332 22.64 3.36 -1.30
N GLY A 333 23.24 2.36 -0.65
CA GLY A 333 23.38 1.01 -1.19
C GLY A 333 22.26 0.04 -0.80
N ASP A 334 21.33 0.45 0.05
CA ASP A 334 20.22 -0.37 0.54
C ASP A 334 18.90 0.35 0.29
N ASN A 335 18.18 -0.08 -0.73
CA ASN A 335 16.95 0.54 -1.18
C ASN A 335 15.83 0.52 -0.11
N SER A 336 15.75 -0.56 0.68
CA SER A 336 14.74 -0.70 1.73
C SER A 336 15.03 0.22 2.92
N ALA A 337 16.29 0.26 3.35
CA ALA A 337 16.74 1.20 4.38
C ALA A 337 16.58 2.66 3.92
N PHE A 338 16.89 2.94 2.66
CA PHE A 338 16.75 4.28 2.07
C PHE A 338 15.29 4.74 2.05
N HIS A 339 14.35 3.88 1.65
CA HIS A 339 12.92 4.19 1.71
C HIS A 339 12.47 4.53 3.13
N SER A 340 12.84 3.70 4.10
CA SER A 340 12.47 3.92 5.51
C SER A 340 12.99 5.26 6.03
N PHE A 341 14.25 5.57 5.71
CA PHE A 341 14.88 6.85 6.03
C PHE A 341 14.14 8.02 5.38
N ALA A 342 13.91 7.95 4.07
CA ALA A 342 13.29 9.03 3.30
C ALA A 342 11.84 9.31 3.72
N TYR A 343 11.07 8.28 4.07
CA TYR A 343 9.73 8.48 4.62
C TYR A 343 9.77 9.17 5.98
N GLY A 344 10.74 8.83 6.82
CA GLY A 344 10.90 9.47 8.13
C GLY A 344 11.21 10.98 8.08
N THR A 345 11.64 11.52 6.93
CA THR A 345 11.86 12.97 6.77
C THR A 345 10.58 13.76 6.44
N HIS A 346 9.47 13.10 6.12
CA HIS A 346 8.25 13.81 5.70
C HIS A 346 7.58 14.56 6.85
N VAL A 347 7.45 13.92 8.02
CA VAL A 347 6.89 14.53 9.23
C VAL A 347 7.60 15.81 9.63
N PRO A 348 8.93 15.81 9.85
CA PRO A 348 9.65 17.02 10.19
C PRO A 348 9.59 18.07 9.06
N ALA A 349 9.67 17.68 7.78
CA ALA A 349 9.64 18.64 6.67
C ALA A 349 8.27 19.32 6.49
N TYR A 350 7.18 18.59 6.68
CA TYR A 350 5.82 19.12 6.52
C TYR A 350 5.49 20.11 7.62
N SER A 351 6.17 20.01 8.75
CA SER A 351 5.82 20.72 9.96
C SER A 351 6.87 21.71 10.43
N GLY A 352 8.09 21.66 9.88
CA GLY A 352 9.22 22.52 10.23
C GLY A 352 8.94 24.01 10.07
N SER A 353 8.22 24.42 9.02
CA SER A 353 7.82 25.82 8.83
C SER A 353 6.71 26.28 9.80
N GLY A 354 6.03 25.35 10.46
CA GLY A 354 4.84 25.62 11.27
C GLY A 354 3.63 26.15 10.48
N LYS A 355 3.75 26.31 9.15
CA LYS A 355 2.69 26.88 8.28
C LYS A 355 1.56 25.89 8.06
N ILE A 356 1.82 24.59 8.10
CA ILE A 356 0.82 23.54 7.87
C ILE A 356 -0.39 23.64 8.79
N GLY A 357 -0.18 23.98 10.07
CA GLY A 357 -1.24 24.17 11.06
C GLY A 357 -2.03 25.48 10.88
N LYS A 358 -1.61 26.35 9.95
CA LYS A 358 -2.27 27.60 9.57
C LYS A 358 -2.99 27.49 8.22
N LEU A 359 -2.83 26.39 7.50
CA LEU A 359 -3.46 26.17 6.20
C LEU A 359 -4.97 26.00 6.33
N LYS A 360 -5.70 26.49 5.34
CA LYS A 360 -7.16 26.32 5.29
C LYS A 360 -7.50 24.90 4.84
N VAL A 361 -8.69 24.44 5.21
CA VAL A 361 -9.21 23.10 4.84
C VAL A 361 -9.10 22.80 3.33
N PRO A 362 -9.37 23.74 2.39
CA PRO A 362 -9.18 23.48 0.97
C PRO A 362 -7.72 23.20 0.57
N ASP A 363 -6.76 23.94 1.15
CA ASP A 363 -5.33 23.72 0.87
C ASP A 363 -4.91 22.34 1.36
N LEU A 364 -5.32 21.99 2.58
CA LEU A 364 -5.05 20.69 3.20
C LEU A 364 -5.63 19.53 2.38
N TRP A 365 -6.85 19.71 1.85
CA TRP A 365 -7.50 18.72 0.99
C TRP A 365 -6.74 18.52 -0.33
N HIS A 366 -6.32 19.61 -0.99
CA HIS A 366 -5.53 19.50 -2.21
C HIS A 366 -4.17 18.83 -1.95
N ILE A 367 -3.50 19.18 -0.85
CA ILE A 367 -2.23 18.57 -0.45
C ILE A 367 -2.41 17.07 -0.20
N SER A 368 -3.44 16.67 0.56
CA SER A 368 -3.67 15.27 0.93
C SER A 368 -4.08 14.37 -0.25
N MET A 369 -4.73 14.93 -1.27
CA MET A 369 -5.20 14.20 -2.45
C MET A 369 -4.18 14.17 -3.60
N THR A 370 -3.00 14.81 -3.42
CA THR A 370 -1.97 14.86 -4.46
C THR A 370 -1.18 13.55 -4.57
N PRO A 371 -0.78 12.88 -3.48
CA PRO A 371 -0.14 11.58 -3.56
C PRO A 371 -1.07 10.52 -4.18
N ASP A 372 -0.52 9.64 -5.01
CA ASP A 372 -1.24 8.46 -5.46
C ASP A 372 -0.94 7.32 -4.47
N PHE A 373 -1.86 7.09 -3.53
CA PHE A 373 -1.69 6.06 -2.51
C PHE A 373 -1.76 4.63 -3.06
N SER A 374 -2.06 4.44 -4.35
CA SER A 374 -1.97 3.16 -5.05
C SER A 374 -0.59 2.90 -5.68
N ASP A 375 0.32 3.86 -5.58
CA ASP A 375 1.68 3.75 -6.10
C ASP A 375 2.52 2.77 -5.29
N SER A 376 3.26 1.89 -5.96
CA SER A 376 4.06 0.82 -5.36
C SER A 376 5.17 1.32 -4.43
N PHE A 377 5.48 2.61 -4.48
CA PHE A 377 6.45 3.25 -3.58
C PHE A 377 5.96 3.45 -2.16
N PHE A 378 4.65 3.61 -1.95
CA PHE A 378 4.09 3.66 -0.62
C PHE A 378 4.02 2.23 -0.08
N SER A 379 5.10 1.78 0.55
CA SER A 379 5.02 0.58 1.38
C SER A 379 3.95 0.79 2.44
N PRO A 380 3.26 -0.26 2.91
CA PRO A 380 2.26 -0.14 3.98
C PRO A 380 2.78 0.72 5.15
N ASP A 381 4.02 0.49 5.59
CA ASP A 381 4.65 1.28 6.66
C ASP A 381 4.88 2.77 6.33
N GLY A 382 5.19 3.12 5.07
CA GLY A 382 5.37 4.50 4.61
C GLY A 382 4.03 5.27 4.50
N THR A 383 2.98 4.62 3.98
CA THR A 383 1.60 5.16 4.00
C THR A 383 1.06 5.33 5.41
N SER A 384 1.36 4.39 6.31
CA SER A 384 0.96 4.45 7.72
C SER A 384 1.55 5.67 8.41
N GLN A 385 2.83 5.98 8.19
CA GLN A 385 3.46 7.19 8.72
C GLN A 385 2.81 8.47 8.17
N ILE A 386 2.56 8.54 6.86
CA ILE A 386 1.97 9.72 6.22
C ILE A 386 0.51 9.93 6.66
N ILE A 387 -0.30 8.86 6.73
CA ILE A 387 -1.72 8.91 7.12
C ILE A 387 -1.88 9.16 8.62
N GLN A 388 -1.07 8.54 9.49
CA GLN A 388 -1.09 8.81 10.93
C GLN A 388 -0.58 10.21 11.27
N MET A 389 0.25 10.79 10.41
CA MET A 389 0.82 12.12 10.56
C MET A 389 -0.21 13.23 10.28
N PHE A 390 -1.13 13.07 9.33
CA PHE A 390 -2.11 14.12 8.98
C PHE A 390 -2.97 14.59 10.17
N PRO A 391 -3.55 13.73 11.03
CA PRO A 391 -4.26 14.16 12.23
C PRO A 391 -3.39 14.84 13.30
N HIS A 392 -2.09 14.52 13.36
CA HIS A 392 -1.13 15.13 14.29
C HIS A 392 -0.68 16.53 13.80
N ILE A 393 -0.44 16.65 12.49
CA ILE A 393 -0.19 17.91 11.78
C ILE A 393 -1.34 18.93 12.00
N LEU A 394 -2.59 18.45 11.98
CA LEU A 394 -3.79 19.28 12.06
C LEU A 394 -4.17 19.73 13.48
N LYS A 395 -3.57 19.15 14.54
CA LYS A 395 -3.87 19.49 15.95
C LYS A 395 -2.94 20.57 16.56
N GLY A 396 -1.95 21.05 15.82
CA GLY A 396 -1.12 22.25 16.10
C GLY A 396 -0.12 22.12 17.27
N PRO A 397 0.71 23.16 17.57
CA PRO A 397 1.36 24.16 16.73
C PRO A 397 2.90 23.92 16.59
N HIS A 398 3.57 24.74 15.76
CA HIS A 398 5.03 25.00 15.67
C HIS A 398 6.00 24.00 16.31
N TYR A 399 6.84 23.35 15.50
CA TYR A 399 7.99 22.57 15.96
C TYR A 399 9.11 23.57 16.34
N PRO A 400 9.51 23.68 17.62
CA PRO A 400 10.61 24.56 18.02
C PRO A 400 11.97 23.87 17.80
N GLU A 401 13.04 24.66 17.76
CA GLU A 401 14.43 24.15 17.74
C GLU A 401 14.65 23.02 18.76
N GLY A 402 15.09 21.86 18.27
CA GLY A 402 15.37 20.66 19.08
C GLY A 402 14.27 19.58 19.07
N TYR A 403 13.53 19.41 17.96
CA TYR A 403 12.59 18.29 17.82
C TYR A 403 13.25 16.92 18.04
N TRP A 404 14.46 16.74 17.52
CA TRP A 404 15.28 15.54 17.72
C TRP A 404 16.18 15.61 18.97
N ASP A 405 16.01 16.61 19.84
CA ASP A 405 16.77 16.68 21.10
C ASP A 405 16.19 15.62 22.07
N PRO A 406 16.93 14.56 22.40
CA PRO A 406 16.44 13.48 23.25
C PRO A 406 16.10 13.98 24.67
N ASN A 407 16.65 15.13 25.08
CA ASN A 407 16.38 15.76 26.37
C ASN A 407 15.07 16.54 26.38
N LYS A 408 14.61 17.02 25.22
CA LYS A 408 13.34 17.77 25.09
C LYS A 408 12.20 16.86 24.65
N ASN A 409 12.47 15.87 23.80
CA ASN A 409 11.49 14.96 23.21
C ASN A 409 11.94 13.50 23.35
N PRO A 410 11.91 12.92 24.56
CA PRO A 410 12.36 11.56 24.80
C PRO A 410 11.52 10.54 24.01
N GLY A 411 12.19 9.70 23.22
CA GLY A 411 11.57 8.67 22.37
C GLY A 411 11.43 9.05 20.89
N ILE A 412 11.72 10.30 20.51
CA ILE A 412 11.75 10.76 19.12
C ILE A 412 13.20 10.67 18.62
N LEU A 413 13.51 9.57 17.91
CA LEU A 413 14.85 9.31 17.33
C LEU A 413 14.94 9.81 15.90
N LYS A 414 16.13 10.29 15.49
CA LYS A 414 16.34 10.70 14.10
C LYS A 414 16.08 9.50 13.17
N PRO A 415 15.42 9.71 12.02
CA PRO A 415 15.10 8.61 11.08
C PRO A 415 16.32 7.83 10.57
N TRP A 416 17.50 8.42 10.64
CA TRP A 416 18.78 7.89 10.18
C TRP A 416 19.68 7.36 11.31
N GLU A 417 19.20 7.33 12.55
CA GLU A 417 19.89 6.66 13.66
C GLU A 417 19.57 5.15 13.68
N PRO A 418 20.56 4.26 13.92
CA PRO A 418 20.31 2.83 14.07
C PRO A 418 19.30 2.57 15.19
N LYS A 419 18.22 1.83 14.90
CA LYS A 419 17.31 1.32 15.93
C LYS A 419 17.98 0.12 16.60
N PHE A 420 18.44 0.30 17.85
CA PHE A 420 19.04 -0.77 18.66
C PHE A 420 18.00 -1.73 19.24
#